data_AF-A0A0A9GER0-F1
#
_entry.id   AF-A0A0A9GER0-F1
#
_cell.length_a   1.000
_cell.length_b   1.000
_cell.length_c   1.000
_cell.angle_alpha   90.00
_cell.angle_beta   90.00
_cell.angle_gamma   90.00
#
_symmetry.space_group_name_H-M   'P 1'
#
loop_
_entity.id
_entity.type
_entity.pdbx_description
1 polymer ?
#
loop_
_entity_poly.entity_id
_entity_poly.type
_entity_poly.pdbx_seq_one_letter_code
_entity_poly.pdbx_strand_id
1 'polypeptide(L)'
;MRRTLQAIYHPRNQYILHLDLEAPPRERIDLAMYVKGDAMFSQVGNVRVIAKGNLVTYKGPTMVACTLHAVAILRKEGLEWDWFINLSASDYPLMTQDDILHVFSSLPRNLNFIEHFQLSGWKVISRAKPIVLDPGLYLSKKFDLTMTTERRELPTTFKLYTGSAWIMLTKSFLEYCIWGWDNLPRNLLMYYVNFISSPEGYFQTVICNSNDFRGTAVSHDLHYIAWDYPPKQHPLILSMKDFNKMVKSGAPFARKFPKDDKVLDKIDRELLHRSEGQFTPGAWCDGSSEGGADPCLSRSEESVFEPGSGAERLRGLIKKVLSWDYRNGSCSSLAYDQTKRDWYIPKSRG
;
A
#
# COMPACT_ATOMS: atom_id res chain seq x y z
N MET A 1 1.01 9.91 -11.90
CA MET A 1 0.17 10.29 -10.75
C MET A 1 -1.26 10.65 -11.16
N ARG A 2 -1.50 11.70 -11.97
CA ARG A 2 -2.88 12.11 -12.36
C ARG A 2 -3.71 10.97 -12.97
N ARG A 3 -3.16 10.30 -14.00
CA ARG A 3 -3.80 9.14 -14.65
C ARG A 3 -4.14 8.03 -13.65
N THR A 4 -3.23 7.72 -12.73
CA THR A 4 -3.43 6.73 -11.65
C THR A 4 -4.54 7.17 -10.70
N LEU A 5 -4.55 8.44 -10.25
CA LEU A 5 -5.58 8.98 -9.36
C LEU A 5 -6.97 8.84 -9.98
N GLN A 6 -7.12 9.20 -11.25
CA GLN A 6 -8.38 9.03 -11.98
C GLN A 6 -8.76 7.54 -12.12
N ALA A 7 -7.78 6.65 -12.33
CA ALA A 7 -7.99 5.22 -12.45
C ALA A 7 -8.53 4.58 -11.15
N ILE A 8 -8.09 5.08 -10.00
CA ILE A 8 -8.43 4.54 -8.69
C ILE A 8 -9.52 5.35 -7.97
N TYR A 9 -10.08 6.38 -8.61
CA TYR A 9 -11.03 7.27 -7.95
C TYR A 9 -12.37 6.58 -7.68
N HIS A 10 -12.90 6.80 -6.49
CA HIS A 10 -14.25 6.45 -6.07
C HIS A 10 -14.66 7.43 -4.96
N PRO A 11 -15.91 7.93 -4.92
CA PRO A 11 -16.33 8.97 -3.98
C PRO A 11 -16.24 8.52 -2.50
N ARG A 12 -16.39 7.22 -2.24
CA ARG A 12 -16.26 6.65 -0.88
C ARG A 12 -14.84 6.53 -0.33
N ASN A 13 -13.83 6.65 -1.18
CA ASN A 13 -12.43 6.49 -0.77
C ASN A 13 -11.82 7.83 -0.37
N GLN A 14 -10.69 7.79 0.34
CA GLN A 14 -9.92 8.97 0.74
C GLN A 14 -8.54 8.93 0.10
N TYR A 15 -8.08 10.06 -0.45
CA TYR A 15 -6.82 10.14 -1.19
C TYR A 15 -5.91 11.20 -0.60
N ILE A 16 -4.71 10.79 -0.18
CA ILE A 16 -3.64 11.71 0.21
C ILE A 16 -2.51 11.63 -0.81
N LEU A 17 -2.28 12.75 -1.49
CA LEU A 17 -1.24 12.91 -2.49
C LEU A 17 -0.03 13.59 -1.87
N HIS A 18 1.10 12.91 -1.90
CA HIS A 18 2.38 13.44 -1.47
C HIS A 18 3.34 13.51 -2.67
N LEU A 19 3.96 14.67 -2.84
CA LEU A 19 5.10 14.84 -3.72
C LEU A 19 6.34 15.03 -2.85
N ASP A 20 7.41 14.30 -3.21
CA ASP A 20 8.72 14.43 -2.59
C ASP A 20 9.12 15.93 -2.54
N LEU A 21 9.82 16.33 -1.47
CA LEU A 21 10.29 17.70 -1.33
C LEU A 21 11.17 18.13 -2.53
N GLU A 22 11.93 17.19 -3.11
CA GLU A 22 12.77 17.43 -4.29
C GLU A 22 11.96 17.69 -5.57
N ALA A 23 10.68 17.31 -5.62
CA ALA A 23 9.83 17.63 -6.76
C ALA A 23 9.77 19.16 -6.97
N PRO A 24 9.87 19.65 -8.23
CA PRO A 24 9.86 21.08 -8.52
C PRO A 24 8.65 21.79 -7.88
N PRO A 25 8.82 22.99 -7.30
CA PRO A 25 7.70 23.73 -6.71
C PRO A 25 6.53 23.91 -7.68
N ARG A 26 6.82 24.09 -8.97
CA ARG A 26 5.82 24.18 -10.04
C ARG A 26 4.96 22.92 -10.14
N GLU A 27 5.55 21.73 -10.12
CA GLU A 27 4.80 20.47 -10.20
C GLU A 27 3.85 20.30 -9.01
N ARG A 28 4.27 20.76 -7.83
CA ARG A 28 3.42 20.76 -6.63
C ARG A 28 2.24 21.72 -6.75
N ILE A 29 2.48 22.92 -7.27
CA ILE A 29 1.42 23.91 -7.54
C ILE A 29 0.46 23.35 -8.60
N ASP A 30 0.99 22.79 -9.69
CA ASP A 30 0.20 22.23 -10.78
C ASP A 30 -0.66 21.03 -10.31
N LEU A 31 -0.17 20.22 -9.37
CA LEU A 31 -0.97 19.15 -8.77
C LEU A 31 -2.08 19.71 -7.87
N ALA A 32 -1.77 20.71 -7.04
CA ALA A 32 -2.75 21.34 -6.16
C ALA A 32 -3.84 22.08 -6.96
N MET A 33 -3.47 22.77 -8.04
CA MET A 33 -4.41 23.42 -8.95
C MET A 33 -5.27 22.41 -9.70
N TYR A 34 -4.68 21.30 -10.16
CA TYR A 34 -5.45 20.22 -10.78
C TYR A 34 -6.51 19.67 -9.83
N VAL A 35 -6.14 19.35 -8.58
CA VAL A 35 -7.11 18.81 -7.60
C VAL A 35 -8.20 19.82 -7.26
N LYS A 36 -7.85 21.10 -7.09
CA LYS A 36 -8.84 22.17 -6.80
C LYS A 36 -9.70 22.58 -7.99
N GLY A 37 -9.21 22.36 -9.22
CA GLY A 37 -9.89 22.74 -10.45
C GLY A 37 -10.84 21.66 -10.97
N ASP A 38 -10.65 20.41 -10.54
CA ASP A 38 -11.52 19.30 -10.90
C ASP A 38 -12.85 19.38 -10.12
N ALA A 39 -13.96 19.38 -10.86
CA ALA A 39 -15.30 19.54 -10.29
C ALA A 39 -15.65 18.36 -9.35
N MET A 40 -15.27 17.14 -9.70
CA MET A 40 -15.57 15.95 -8.91
C MET A 40 -14.80 15.96 -7.60
N PHE A 41 -13.48 16.20 -7.66
CA PHE A 41 -12.65 16.26 -6.44
C PHE A 41 -13.08 17.40 -5.52
N SER A 42 -13.48 18.55 -6.07
CA SER A 42 -13.93 19.70 -5.30
C SER A 42 -15.30 19.48 -4.66
N GLN A 43 -16.22 18.81 -5.35
CA GLN A 43 -17.56 18.50 -4.85
C GLN A 43 -17.51 17.48 -3.72
N VAL A 44 -16.72 16.40 -3.87
CA VAL A 44 -16.64 15.33 -2.86
C VAL A 44 -15.69 15.69 -1.72
N GLY A 45 -14.61 16.42 -2.01
CA GLY A 45 -13.64 16.87 -1.00
C GLY A 45 -12.76 15.76 -0.43
N ASN A 46 -12.68 14.60 -1.09
CA ASN A 46 -11.97 13.41 -0.62
C ASN A 46 -10.53 13.26 -1.16
N VAL A 47 -10.01 14.27 -1.86
CA VAL A 47 -8.63 14.29 -2.39
C VAL A 47 -7.83 15.44 -1.77
N ARG A 48 -6.76 15.10 -1.07
CA ARG A 48 -5.89 16.04 -0.35
C ARG A 48 -4.47 16.01 -0.88
N VAL A 49 -3.92 17.19 -1.21
CA VAL A 49 -2.50 17.36 -1.54
C VAL A 49 -1.73 17.83 -0.32
N ILE A 50 -0.66 17.12 0.07
CA ILE A 50 0.23 17.54 1.15
C ILE A 50 1.02 18.78 0.70
N ALA A 51 0.73 19.93 1.34
CA ALA A 51 1.35 21.20 0.99
C ALA A 51 2.86 21.23 1.29
N LYS A 52 3.26 20.74 2.48
CA LYS A 52 4.66 20.66 2.90
C LYS A 52 5.21 19.28 2.58
N GLY A 53 5.85 19.17 1.41
CA GLY A 53 6.54 17.95 1.00
C GLY A 53 7.63 17.56 2.00
N ASN A 54 7.87 16.26 2.11
CA ASN A 54 8.96 15.68 2.91
C ASN A 54 9.91 14.99 1.92
N LEU A 55 11.21 14.94 2.24
CA LEU A 55 12.13 14.09 1.48
C LEU A 55 11.80 12.62 1.72
N VAL A 56 11.86 11.82 0.65
CA VAL A 56 11.58 10.38 0.71
C VAL A 56 12.79 9.59 0.24
N THR A 57 13.56 9.07 1.19
CA THR A 57 14.68 8.15 0.93
C THR A 57 14.14 6.72 0.93
N TYR A 58 14.13 6.05 -0.24
CA TYR A 58 13.55 4.69 -0.38
C TYR A 58 14.18 3.67 0.58
N LYS A 59 15.50 3.75 0.77
CA LYS A 59 16.24 2.87 1.69
C LYS A 59 16.14 3.33 3.15
N GLY A 60 15.65 4.53 3.43
CA GLY A 60 15.68 5.16 4.74
C GLY A 60 14.33 5.14 5.47
N PRO A 61 14.30 5.67 6.71
CA PRO A 61 13.09 5.76 7.53
C PRO A 61 12.08 6.79 7.05
N THR A 62 12.49 7.74 6.20
CA THR A 62 11.66 8.89 5.80
C THR A 62 10.37 8.50 5.08
N MET A 63 10.34 7.39 4.33
CA MET A 63 9.10 6.87 3.73
C MET A 63 8.11 6.31 4.79
N VAL A 64 8.62 5.67 5.84
CA VAL A 64 7.78 5.22 6.99
C VAL A 64 7.19 6.44 7.69
N ALA A 65 8.00 7.47 7.94
CA ALA A 65 7.55 8.72 8.53
C ALA A 65 6.47 9.42 7.68
N CYS A 66 6.62 9.44 6.35
CA CYS A 66 5.61 9.98 5.44
C CYS A 66 4.29 9.21 5.51
N THR A 67 4.36 7.88 5.58
CA THR A 67 3.17 7.01 5.73
C THR A 67 2.45 7.32 7.05
N LEU A 68 3.18 7.36 8.17
CA LEU A 68 2.60 7.69 9.47
C LEU A 68 2.04 9.11 9.53
N HIS A 69 2.66 10.08 8.85
CA HIS A 69 2.15 11.44 8.74
C HIS A 69 0.82 11.49 7.97
N ALA A 70 0.71 10.75 6.86
CA ALA A 70 -0.55 10.65 6.11
C ALA A 70 -1.67 10.07 6.98
N VAL A 71 -1.39 8.98 7.71
CA VAL A 71 -2.35 8.37 8.65
C VAL A 71 -2.73 9.35 9.77
N ALA A 72 -1.77 10.10 10.32
CA ALA A 72 -2.05 11.10 11.35
C ALA A 72 -2.99 12.21 10.84
N ILE A 73 -2.87 12.61 9.57
CA ILE A 73 -3.78 13.56 8.93
C ILE A 73 -5.18 12.97 8.77
N LEU A 74 -5.30 11.75 8.20
CA LEU A 74 -6.59 11.07 8.07
C LEU A 74 -7.32 10.96 9.41
N ARG A 75 -6.58 10.63 10.47
CA ARG A 75 -7.11 10.54 11.83
C ARG A 75 -7.51 11.91 12.38
N LYS A 76 -6.68 12.95 12.20
CA LYS A 76 -6.96 14.32 12.68
C LYS A 76 -8.26 14.87 12.09
N GLU A 77 -8.56 14.49 10.86
CA GLU A 77 -9.74 14.95 10.13
C GLU A 77 -11.00 14.14 10.43
N GLY A 78 -10.90 13.10 11.26
CA GLY A 78 -12.05 12.25 11.61
C GLY A 78 -12.62 11.52 10.41
N LEU A 79 -11.79 11.22 9.40
CA LEU A 79 -12.23 10.54 8.19
C LEU A 79 -12.48 9.06 8.48
N GLU A 80 -13.55 8.53 7.91
CA GLU A 80 -13.89 7.12 7.98
C GLU A 80 -13.27 6.36 6.81
N TRP A 81 -12.49 5.34 7.14
CA TRP A 81 -11.79 4.47 6.20
C TRP A 81 -11.42 3.17 6.93
N ASP A 82 -11.40 2.06 6.19
CA ASP A 82 -11.12 0.74 6.77
C ASP A 82 -9.66 0.33 6.58
N TRP A 83 -9.14 0.57 5.38
CA TRP A 83 -7.79 0.20 4.98
C TRP A 83 -7.02 1.35 4.34
N PHE A 84 -5.73 1.41 4.64
CA PHE A 84 -4.76 2.27 4.01
C PHE A 84 -3.95 1.46 3.01
N ILE A 85 -3.83 1.96 1.78
CA ILE A 85 -3.04 1.37 0.71
C ILE A 85 -2.02 2.41 0.25
N ASN A 86 -0.74 2.07 0.25
CA ASN A 86 0.27 2.94 -0.36
C ASN A 86 0.42 2.63 -1.85
N LEU A 87 0.58 3.67 -2.67
CA LEU A 87 0.88 3.57 -4.10
C LEU A 87 1.94 4.61 -4.47
N SER A 88 2.83 4.31 -5.41
CA SER A 88 3.68 5.29 -6.09
C SER A 88 3.10 5.71 -7.43
N ALA A 89 3.73 6.70 -8.06
CA ALA A 89 3.39 7.12 -9.42
C ALA A 89 3.66 6.05 -10.50
N SER A 90 4.33 4.94 -10.16
CA SER A 90 4.63 3.82 -11.06
C SER A 90 3.77 2.58 -10.80
N ASP A 91 2.79 2.68 -9.89
CA ASP A 91 1.79 1.65 -9.65
C ASP A 91 0.52 1.94 -10.48
N TYR A 92 -0.20 0.89 -10.84
CA TYR A 92 -1.45 1.01 -11.60
C TYR A 92 -2.45 -0.09 -11.20
N PRO A 93 -3.77 0.22 -11.12
CA PRO A 93 -4.79 -0.79 -10.83
C PRO A 93 -4.97 -1.77 -11.99
N LEU A 94 -5.37 -3.01 -11.68
CA LEU A 94 -5.68 -4.09 -12.63
C LEU A 94 -7.17 -4.50 -12.62
N MET A 95 -7.99 -3.74 -11.90
CA MET A 95 -9.44 -3.94 -11.74
C MET A 95 -10.08 -2.63 -11.23
N THR A 96 -11.40 -2.53 -11.36
CA THR A 96 -12.15 -1.29 -11.01
C THR A 96 -12.23 -1.10 -9.50
N GLN A 97 -12.63 0.11 -9.06
CA GLN A 97 -12.88 0.34 -7.64
C GLN A 97 -14.10 -0.46 -7.16
N ASP A 98 -15.14 -0.58 -7.97
CA ASP A 98 -16.31 -1.42 -7.69
C ASP A 98 -15.92 -2.88 -7.49
N ASP A 99 -15.00 -3.43 -8.30
CA ASP A 99 -14.48 -4.78 -8.11
C ASP A 99 -13.84 -4.95 -6.72
N ILE A 100 -12.97 -4.01 -6.34
CA ILE A 100 -12.23 -4.06 -5.06
C ILE A 100 -13.18 -3.87 -3.89
N LEU A 101 -14.02 -2.84 -3.92
CA LEU A 101 -14.97 -2.51 -2.87
C LEU A 101 -16.00 -3.63 -2.68
N HIS A 102 -16.51 -4.21 -3.77
CA HIS A 102 -17.42 -5.33 -3.71
C HIS A 102 -16.79 -6.53 -3.00
N VAL A 103 -15.57 -6.95 -3.36
CA VAL A 103 -14.91 -8.07 -2.68
C VAL A 103 -14.60 -7.74 -1.22
N PHE A 104 -14.07 -6.55 -0.95
CA PHE A 104 -13.65 -6.16 0.41
C PHE A 104 -14.82 -5.91 1.35
N SER A 105 -16.01 -5.58 0.83
CA SER A 105 -17.24 -5.48 1.64
C SER A 105 -17.58 -6.79 2.37
N SER A 106 -17.15 -7.93 1.82
CA SER A 106 -17.36 -9.25 2.40
C SER A 106 -16.24 -9.74 3.32
N LEU A 107 -15.12 -9.00 3.42
CA LEU A 107 -13.95 -9.43 4.19
C LEU A 107 -13.99 -8.90 5.63
N PRO A 108 -13.41 -9.65 6.59
CA PRO A 108 -13.16 -9.11 7.93
C PRO A 108 -12.26 -7.86 7.85
N ARG A 109 -12.78 -6.73 8.35
CA ARG A 109 -12.11 -5.41 8.30
C ARG A 109 -10.84 -5.32 9.15
N ASN A 110 -10.53 -6.35 9.93
CA ASN A 110 -9.33 -6.42 10.74
C ASN A 110 -8.13 -7.05 10.02
N LEU A 111 -8.28 -7.56 8.78
CA LEU A 111 -7.18 -8.19 8.04
C LEU A 111 -6.17 -7.16 7.51
N ASN A 112 -4.88 -7.44 7.72
CA ASN A 112 -3.77 -6.61 7.26
C ASN A 112 -2.98 -7.40 6.21
N PHE A 113 -2.96 -6.93 4.96
CA PHE A 113 -2.20 -7.55 3.88
C PHE A 113 -0.80 -6.94 3.84
N ILE A 114 0.15 -7.71 4.36
CA ILE A 114 1.53 -7.32 4.53
C ILE A 114 2.41 -8.55 4.34
N GLU A 115 3.10 -8.64 3.20
CA GLU A 115 4.10 -9.68 2.99
C GLU A 115 5.17 -9.57 4.08
N HIS A 116 5.46 -10.70 4.75
CA HIS A 116 6.41 -10.72 5.84
C HIS A 116 7.11 -12.07 5.96
N PHE A 117 8.39 -12.01 6.29
CA PHE A 117 9.21 -13.16 6.64
C PHE A 117 10.20 -12.75 7.72
N GLN A 118 10.53 -13.69 8.61
CA GLN A 118 11.51 -13.43 9.65
C GLN A 118 12.87 -13.14 9.01
N LEU A 119 13.49 -12.03 9.42
CA LEU A 119 14.77 -11.59 8.89
C LEU A 119 15.85 -12.64 9.20
N SER A 120 16.53 -13.13 8.15
CA SER A 120 17.57 -14.14 8.27
C SER A 120 18.63 -13.99 7.18
N GLY A 121 19.74 -14.73 7.31
CA GLY A 121 20.81 -14.79 6.33
C GLY A 121 21.51 -13.46 6.07
N TRP A 122 21.91 -13.23 4.81
CA TRP A 122 22.68 -12.06 4.40
C TRP A 122 21.99 -10.73 4.70
N LYS A 123 20.64 -10.70 4.72
CA LYS A 123 19.85 -9.49 5.01
C LYS A 123 20.08 -8.96 6.43
N VAL A 124 20.40 -9.84 7.40
CA VAL A 124 20.75 -9.43 8.76
C VAL A 124 22.00 -8.56 8.75
N ILE A 125 23.04 -9.04 8.06
CA ILE A 125 24.36 -8.38 7.99
C ILE A 125 24.27 -7.08 7.19
N SER A 126 23.50 -7.07 6.10
CA SER A 126 23.43 -5.93 5.19
C SER A 126 22.40 -4.87 5.58
N ARG A 127 21.31 -5.22 6.28
CA ARG A 127 20.22 -4.28 6.59
C ARG A 127 20.12 -3.91 8.07
N ALA A 128 20.29 -4.88 8.97
CA ALA A 128 20.07 -4.66 10.40
C ALA A 128 21.33 -4.30 11.18
N LYS A 129 22.49 -4.89 10.86
CA LYS A 129 23.73 -4.58 11.58
C LYS A 129 24.36 -3.21 11.28
N PRO A 130 24.20 -2.59 10.10
CA PRO A 130 24.82 -1.29 9.87
C PRO A 130 24.18 -0.16 10.67
N ILE A 131 24.99 0.82 11.03
CA ILE A 131 24.54 2.14 11.51
C ILE A 131 24.51 3.06 10.29
N VAL A 132 23.37 3.72 10.07
CA VAL A 132 23.12 4.50 8.85
C VAL A 132 22.54 5.86 9.19
N LEU A 133 22.98 6.87 8.46
CA LEU A 133 22.44 8.22 8.54
C LEU A 133 21.62 8.47 7.27
N ASP A 134 20.38 8.90 7.44
CA ASP A 134 19.53 9.39 6.34
C ASP A 134 19.64 10.92 6.29
N PRO A 135 20.38 11.50 5.32
CA PRO A 135 20.51 12.94 5.21
C PRO A 135 19.18 13.65 4.98
N GLY A 136 18.15 12.94 4.49
CA GLY A 136 16.79 13.46 4.33
C GLY A 136 16.11 13.86 5.64
N LEU A 137 16.67 13.50 6.80
CA LEU A 137 16.18 13.92 8.12
C LEU A 137 16.63 15.33 8.53
N TYR A 138 17.73 15.86 7.96
CA TYR A 138 18.33 17.12 8.40
C TYR A 138 18.81 18.03 7.26
N LEU A 139 18.83 17.56 6.01
CA LEU A 139 19.12 18.36 4.82
C LEU A 139 17.85 18.60 4.00
N SER A 140 17.88 19.63 3.15
CA SER A 140 16.80 19.96 2.22
C SER A 140 16.96 19.33 0.83
N LYS A 141 18.10 18.70 0.56
CA LYS A 141 18.40 17.97 -0.69
C LYS A 141 18.41 16.47 -0.44
N LYS A 142 17.98 15.73 -1.45
CA LYS A 142 17.95 14.27 -1.41
C LYS A 142 19.35 13.69 -1.60
N PHE A 143 19.71 12.74 -0.75
CA PHE A 143 20.94 11.96 -0.84
C PHE A 143 20.65 10.51 -0.51
N ASP A 144 21.53 9.62 -0.94
CA ASP A 144 21.53 8.23 -0.48
C ASP A 144 21.93 8.15 1.00
N LEU A 145 21.60 7.01 1.62
CA LEU A 145 22.03 6.71 2.99
C LEU A 145 23.56 6.74 3.10
N THR A 146 24.04 7.37 4.16
CA THR A 146 25.45 7.34 4.52
C THR A 146 25.69 6.23 5.53
N MET A 147 26.57 5.30 5.18
CA MET A 147 26.94 4.16 6.02
C MET A 147 28.11 4.54 6.91
N THR A 148 28.06 4.21 8.20
CA THR A 148 29.23 4.33 9.08
C THR A 148 30.10 3.08 9.00
N THR A 149 31.34 3.16 9.50
CA THR A 149 32.23 2.00 9.66
C THR A 149 31.74 1.05 10.76
N GLU A 150 31.19 1.62 11.83
CA GLU A 150 30.68 0.89 12.98
C GLU A 150 29.40 0.12 12.67
N ARG A 151 29.22 -0.99 13.39
CA ARG A 151 28.04 -1.86 13.32
C ARG A 151 27.45 -2.05 14.70
N ARG A 152 26.16 -2.31 14.74
CA ARG A 152 25.39 -2.58 15.96
C ARG A 152 24.97 -4.03 16.05
N GLU A 153 24.71 -4.47 17.27
CA GLU A 153 24.12 -5.78 17.52
C GLU A 153 22.62 -5.80 17.21
N LEU A 154 22.09 -7.03 17.12
CA LEU A 154 20.67 -7.27 16.92
C LEU A 154 19.89 -7.02 18.22
N PRO A 155 18.61 -6.60 18.11
CA PRO A 155 17.77 -6.39 19.26
C PRO A 155 17.44 -7.74 19.91
N THR A 156 17.39 -7.75 21.24
CA THR A 156 17.00 -8.92 22.03
C THR A 156 15.52 -8.87 22.46
N THR A 157 14.89 -7.71 22.35
CA THR A 157 13.52 -7.45 22.85
C THR A 157 12.43 -7.74 21.81
N PHE A 158 12.78 -7.90 20.53
CA PHE A 158 11.84 -8.21 19.45
C PHE A 158 12.53 -8.95 18.31
N LYS A 159 11.74 -9.70 17.53
CA LYS A 159 12.21 -10.38 16.33
C LYS A 159 12.07 -9.47 15.11
N LEU A 160 13.09 -9.44 14.26
CA LEU A 160 13.04 -8.64 13.03
C LEU A 160 12.31 -9.39 11.91
N TYR A 161 11.45 -8.66 11.21
CA TYR A 161 10.77 -9.13 10.01
C TYR A 161 11.05 -8.18 8.84
N THR A 162 10.93 -8.71 7.63
CA THR A 162 11.01 -7.91 6.41
C THR A 162 10.07 -8.47 5.34
N GLY A 163 9.79 -7.69 4.29
CA GLY A 163 8.89 -8.05 3.20
C GLY A 163 8.74 -6.93 2.18
N SER A 164 7.62 -6.89 1.48
CA SER A 164 7.31 -5.82 0.53
C SER A 164 7.14 -4.47 1.21
N ALA A 165 7.57 -3.39 0.56
CA ALA A 165 7.26 -2.03 0.99
C ALA A 165 5.79 -1.64 0.67
N TRP A 166 5.11 -2.44 -0.16
CA TRP A 166 3.71 -2.27 -0.50
C TRP A 166 2.86 -3.02 0.50
N ILE A 167 1.83 -2.35 1.00
CA ILE A 167 1.02 -2.82 2.12
C ILE A 167 -0.42 -2.35 1.95
N MET A 168 -1.32 -3.14 2.53
CA MET A 168 -2.69 -2.71 2.81
C MET A 168 -2.98 -2.99 4.28
N LEU A 169 -3.01 -1.93 5.09
CA LEU A 169 -3.09 -2.02 6.54
C LEU A 169 -4.39 -1.42 7.06
N THR A 170 -4.90 -1.99 8.14
CA THR A 170 -6.14 -1.56 8.79
C THR A 170 -5.96 -0.23 9.53
N LYS A 171 -7.05 0.54 9.63
CA LYS A 171 -7.12 1.75 10.47
C LYS A 171 -6.68 1.47 11.91
N SER A 172 -7.18 0.41 12.52
CA SER A 172 -6.84 0.02 13.90
C SER A 172 -5.34 -0.24 14.10
N PHE A 173 -4.68 -0.92 13.16
CA PHE A 173 -3.24 -1.23 13.28
C PHE A 173 -2.39 0.02 13.10
N LEU A 174 -2.75 0.89 12.17
CA LEU A 174 -2.05 2.13 11.91
C LEU A 174 -2.25 3.16 13.04
N GLU A 175 -3.44 3.23 13.62
CA GLU A 175 -3.70 4.03 14.82
C GLU A 175 -2.88 3.53 16.01
N TYR A 176 -2.75 2.22 16.20
CA TYR A 176 -1.83 1.63 17.17
C TYR A 176 -0.37 2.04 16.90
N CYS A 177 0.07 2.11 15.64
CA CYS A 177 1.41 2.58 15.32
C CYS A 177 1.67 4.05 15.73
N ILE A 178 0.62 4.88 15.85
CA ILE A 178 0.74 6.30 16.23
C ILE A 178 0.52 6.48 17.75
N TRP A 179 -0.53 5.87 18.29
CA TRP A 179 -1.06 6.11 19.63
C TRP A 179 -1.03 4.88 20.55
N GLY A 180 -0.38 3.79 20.13
CA GLY A 180 -0.25 2.57 20.92
C GLY A 180 0.18 2.88 22.36
N TRP A 181 -0.53 2.30 23.33
CA TRP A 181 -0.28 2.54 24.75
C TRP A 181 1.06 1.92 25.19
N ASP A 182 1.47 0.82 24.56
CA ASP A 182 2.79 0.24 24.77
C ASP A 182 3.88 0.98 23.98
N ASN A 183 5.14 0.67 24.27
CA ASN A 183 6.29 1.32 23.64
C ASN A 183 6.80 0.60 22.38
N LEU A 184 6.17 -0.50 21.93
CA LEU A 184 6.70 -1.30 20.82
C LEU A 184 6.83 -0.49 19.52
N PRO A 185 5.80 0.23 19.02
CA PRO A 185 5.94 1.04 17.80
C PRO A 185 7.00 2.14 17.93
N ARG A 186 7.07 2.82 19.09
CA ARG A 186 8.04 3.90 19.34
C ARG A 186 9.47 3.39 19.38
N ASN A 187 9.71 2.28 20.07
CA ASN A 187 11.02 1.62 20.11
C ASN A 187 11.45 1.15 18.72
N LEU A 188 10.52 0.58 17.95
CA LEU A 188 10.79 0.17 16.58
C LEU A 188 11.07 1.35 15.66
N LEU A 189 10.38 2.49 15.80
CA LEU A 189 10.71 3.69 15.03
C LEU A 189 12.15 4.15 15.26
N MET A 190 12.57 4.24 16.53
CA MET A 190 13.95 4.60 16.88
C MET A 190 14.96 3.61 16.27
N TYR A 191 14.65 2.31 16.35
CA TYR A 191 15.50 1.27 15.78
C TYR A 191 15.59 1.34 14.25
N TYR A 192 14.46 1.56 13.58
CA TYR A 192 14.36 1.57 12.12
C TYR A 192 14.90 2.85 11.45
N VAL A 193 15.33 3.85 12.24
CA VAL A 193 16.20 4.93 11.73
C VAL A 193 17.55 4.36 11.27
N ASN A 194 18.05 3.32 11.94
CA ASN A 194 19.32 2.64 11.62
C ASN A 194 19.08 1.28 10.95
N PHE A 195 18.22 1.21 9.94
CA PHE A 195 17.92 -0.02 9.20
C PHE A 195 17.84 0.27 7.71
N ILE A 196 18.55 -0.50 6.86
CA ILE A 196 18.46 -0.31 5.41
C ILE A 196 17.18 -0.93 4.88
N SER A 197 16.46 -0.16 4.05
CA SER A 197 15.11 -0.47 3.56
C SER A 197 14.08 -0.52 4.70
N SER A 198 14.06 0.50 5.56
CA SER A 198 13.10 0.59 6.67
C SER A 198 11.62 0.34 6.31
N PRO A 199 11.11 0.80 5.15
CA PRO A 199 9.72 0.55 4.74
C PRO A 199 9.41 -0.93 4.48
N GLU A 200 10.44 -1.71 4.16
CA GLU A 200 10.34 -3.17 3.97
C GLU A 200 10.45 -3.93 5.29
N GLY A 201 10.44 -3.29 6.46
CA GLY A 201 10.57 -4.01 7.74
C GLY A 201 9.85 -3.42 8.94
N TYR A 202 9.61 -2.11 8.99
CA TYR A 202 8.99 -1.46 10.15
C TYR A 202 7.61 -2.07 10.47
N PHE A 203 6.67 -1.97 9.52
CA PHE A 203 5.30 -2.46 9.75
C PHE A 203 5.24 -3.97 9.95
N GLN A 204 6.07 -4.74 9.24
CA GLN A 204 6.21 -6.19 9.37
C GLN A 204 6.65 -6.57 10.79
N THR A 205 7.61 -5.82 11.33
CA THR A 205 8.12 -6.08 12.67
C THR A 205 7.14 -5.65 13.74
N VAL A 206 6.47 -4.50 13.58
CA VAL A 206 5.43 -4.05 14.53
C VAL A 206 4.29 -5.07 14.59
N ILE A 207 3.76 -5.50 13.43
CA ILE A 207 2.59 -6.40 13.40
C ILE A 207 2.92 -7.78 13.97
N CYS A 208 4.07 -8.35 13.63
CA CYS A 208 4.45 -9.70 14.06
C CYS A 208 4.91 -9.77 15.52
N ASN A 209 5.32 -8.66 16.13
CA ASN A 209 5.66 -8.60 17.56
C ASN A 209 4.51 -8.04 18.42
N SER A 210 3.37 -7.66 17.82
CA SER A 210 2.18 -7.25 18.56
C SER A 210 1.25 -8.45 18.81
N ASN A 211 0.89 -8.67 20.07
CA ASN A 211 -0.02 -9.76 20.43
C ASN A 211 -1.42 -9.58 19.82
N ASP A 212 -1.88 -8.34 19.72
CA ASP A 212 -3.23 -7.99 19.27
C ASP A 212 -3.36 -8.06 17.74
N PHE A 213 -2.27 -7.80 17.00
CA PHE A 213 -2.30 -7.70 15.54
C PHE A 213 -1.61 -8.86 14.80
N ARG A 214 -0.75 -9.66 15.42
CA ARG A 214 -0.07 -10.76 14.70
C ARG A 214 -1.03 -11.75 14.04
N GLY A 215 -2.19 -12.01 14.66
CA GLY A 215 -3.22 -12.91 14.12
C GLY A 215 -3.97 -12.35 12.90
N THR A 216 -3.86 -11.05 12.65
CA THR A 216 -4.52 -10.39 11.52
C THR A 216 -3.63 -10.22 10.29
N ALA A 217 -2.33 -10.52 10.41
CA ALA A 217 -1.37 -10.41 9.31
C ALA A 217 -1.59 -11.50 8.25
N VAL A 218 -1.77 -11.08 7.00
CA VAL A 218 -1.85 -11.94 5.80
C VAL A 218 -0.59 -11.68 4.97
N SER A 219 0.24 -12.70 4.76
CA SER A 219 1.55 -12.55 4.11
C SER A 219 1.46 -12.39 2.59
N HIS A 220 0.77 -11.36 2.11
CA HIS A 220 0.65 -11.00 0.70
C HIS A 220 0.51 -9.47 0.61
N ASP A 221 1.10 -8.83 -0.40
CA ASP A 221 1.10 -7.35 -0.54
C ASP A 221 0.03 -6.81 -1.51
N LEU A 222 -0.71 -7.71 -2.17
CA LEU A 222 -1.77 -7.40 -3.16
C LEU A 222 -1.23 -6.66 -4.40
N HIS A 223 0.06 -6.82 -4.70
CA HIS A 223 0.67 -6.27 -5.89
C HIS A 223 1.23 -7.39 -6.78
N TYR A 224 1.04 -7.26 -8.08
CA TYR A 224 1.85 -8.00 -9.04
C TYR A 224 3.18 -7.27 -9.24
N ILE A 225 4.26 -7.93 -8.84
CA ILE A 225 5.63 -7.41 -8.97
C ILE A 225 6.49 -8.46 -9.66
N ALA A 226 7.08 -8.10 -10.80
CA ALA A 226 8.05 -8.95 -11.49
C ALA A 226 9.48 -8.64 -11.01
N TRP A 227 10.24 -9.67 -10.65
CA TRP A 227 11.61 -9.56 -10.17
C TRP A 227 12.58 -10.35 -11.04
N ASP A 228 13.82 -9.85 -11.14
CA ASP A 228 14.96 -10.65 -11.62
C ASP A 228 15.18 -11.87 -10.71
N TYR A 229 15.84 -12.91 -11.22
CA TYR A 229 16.34 -14.02 -10.40
C TYR A 229 17.88 -14.08 -10.48
N PRO A 230 18.60 -13.79 -9.38
CA PRO A 230 18.11 -13.35 -8.06
C PRO A 230 17.55 -11.91 -8.09
N PRO A 231 16.65 -11.53 -7.15
CA PRO A 231 16.08 -10.18 -7.11
C PRO A 231 17.13 -9.09 -6.92
N LYS A 232 17.09 -8.07 -7.78
CA LYS A 232 17.87 -6.83 -7.65
C LYS A 232 17.15 -5.81 -6.75
N GLN A 233 17.74 -4.63 -6.58
CA GLN A 233 17.18 -3.55 -5.75
C GLN A 233 15.81 -3.05 -6.23
N HIS A 234 15.58 -3.02 -7.54
CA HIS A 234 14.33 -2.54 -8.12
C HIS A 234 13.67 -3.63 -8.96
N PRO A 235 12.32 -3.72 -8.94
CA PRO A 235 11.61 -4.68 -9.76
C PRO A 235 11.77 -4.35 -11.25
N LEU A 236 11.47 -5.35 -12.08
CA LEU A 236 11.44 -5.23 -13.52
C LEU A 236 10.39 -4.21 -13.96
N ILE A 237 10.66 -3.55 -15.09
CA ILE A 237 9.69 -2.68 -15.75
C ILE A 237 8.68 -3.59 -16.46
N LEU A 238 7.41 -3.44 -16.13
CA LEU A 238 6.33 -4.20 -16.74
C LEU A 238 5.99 -3.63 -18.11
N SER A 239 5.65 -4.52 -19.03
CA SER A 239 5.31 -4.17 -20.42
C SER A 239 4.12 -5.00 -20.92
N MET A 240 3.75 -4.81 -22.18
CA MET A 240 2.74 -5.63 -22.88
C MET A 240 3.00 -7.15 -22.77
N LYS A 241 4.26 -7.58 -22.65
CA LYS A 241 4.63 -9.00 -22.51
C LYS A 241 4.14 -9.60 -21.20
N ASP A 242 3.93 -8.77 -20.18
CA ASP A 242 3.57 -9.18 -18.83
C ASP A 242 2.06 -9.13 -18.59
N PHE A 243 1.29 -8.53 -19.51
CA PHE A 243 -0.16 -8.30 -19.36
C PHE A 243 -0.92 -9.56 -18.93
N ASN A 244 -0.71 -10.67 -19.62
CA ASN A 244 -1.40 -11.92 -19.29
C ASN A 244 -1.01 -12.45 -17.90
N LYS A 245 0.23 -12.24 -17.44
CA LYS A 245 0.68 -12.64 -16.10
C LYS A 245 0.07 -11.73 -15.03
N MET A 246 0.00 -10.43 -15.30
CA MET A 246 -0.67 -9.45 -14.44
C MET A 246 -2.12 -9.85 -14.20
N VAL A 247 -2.89 -10.07 -15.26
CA VAL A 247 -4.30 -10.48 -15.17
C VAL A 247 -4.45 -11.80 -14.42
N LYS A 248 -3.63 -12.81 -14.75
CA LYS A 248 -3.68 -14.13 -14.09
C LYS A 248 -3.31 -14.11 -12.60
N SER A 249 -2.59 -13.09 -12.13
CA SER A 249 -2.17 -13.01 -10.72
C SER A 249 -3.35 -12.80 -9.76
N GLY A 250 -4.44 -12.20 -10.23
CA GLY A 250 -5.58 -11.77 -9.41
C GLY A 250 -5.29 -10.60 -8.47
N ALA A 251 -4.08 -10.02 -8.51
CA ALA A 251 -3.73 -8.86 -7.69
C ALA A 251 -4.46 -7.60 -8.19
N PRO A 252 -4.95 -6.72 -7.27
CA PRO A 252 -5.61 -5.48 -7.64
C PRO A 252 -4.67 -4.41 -8.20
N PHE A 253 -3.37 -4.48 -7.90
CA PHE A 253 -2.38 -3.50 -8.37
C PHE A 253 -1.17 -4.19 -9.01
N ALA A 254 -0.44 -3.48 -9.85
CA ALA A 254 0.82 -3.94 -10.44
C ALA A 254 1.88 -2.86 -10.50
N ARG A 255 3.15 -3.28 -10.52
CA ARG A 255 4.31 -2.40 -10.68
C ARG A 255 5.58 -3.09 -11.19
N LYS A 256 6.52 -2.36 -11.80
CA LYS A 256 6.51 -0.90 -12.04
C LYS A 256 6.29 -0.57 -13.51
N PHE A 257 5.48 0.45 -13.77
CA PHE A 257 5.24 0.96 -15.12
C PHE A 257 6.09 2.20 -15.39
N PRO A 258 6.64 2.35 -16.60
CA PRO A 258 7.14 3.63 -17.04
C PRO A 258 5.97 4.59 -17.34
N LYS A 259 6.29 5.88 -17.39
CA LYS A 259 5.32 6.90 -17.77
C LYS A 259 4.85 6.65 -19.21
N ASP A 260 3.55 6.73 -19.43
CA ASP A 260 2.90 6.66 -20.76
C ASP A 260 3.21 5.36 -21.54
N ASP A 261 3.44 4.25 -20.83
CA ASP A 261 3.62 2.94 -21.48
C ASP A 261 2.30 2.44 -22.09
N LYS A 262 2.38 1.85 -23.29
CA LYS A 262 1.22 1.31 -24.03
C LYS A 262 0.46 0.22 -23.28
N VAL A 263 1.10 -0.47 -22.33
CA VAL A 263 0.42 -1.44 -21.47
C VAL A 263 -0.62 -0.78 -20.57
N LEU A 264 -0.42 0.48 -20.17
CA LEU A 264 -1.39 1.24 -19.39
C LEU A 264 -2.67 1.48 -20.20
N ASP A 265 -2.54 1.78 -21.49
CA ASP A 265 -3.69 1.97 -22.39
C ASP A 265 -4.47 0.66 -22.59
N LYS A 266 -3.74 -0.46 -22.63
CA LYS A 266 -4.35 -1.79 -22.66
C LYS A 266 -5.10 -2.10 -21.35
N ILE A 267 -4.53 -1.76 -20.19
CA ILE A 267 -5.19 -1.93 -18.89
C ILE A 267 -6.45 -1.05 -18.82
N ASP A 268 -6.35 0.23 -19.17
CA ASP A 268 -7.49 1.16 -19.15
C ASP A 268 -8.65 0.64 -20.01
N ARG A 269 -8.35 0.16 -21.24
CA ARG A 269 -9.38 -0.35 -22.15
C ARG A 269 -9.95 -1.71 -21.74
N GLU A 270 -9.10 -2.67 -21.39
CA GLU A 270 -9.50 -4.08 -21.23
C GLU A 270 -9.89 -4.46 -19.79
N LEU A 271 -9.37 -3.75 -18.78
CA LEU A 271 -9.62 -4.09 -17.37
C LEU A 271 -10.41 -3.02 -16.62
N LEU A 272 -10.25 -1.75 -16.97
CA LEU A 272 -10.90 -0.63 -16.26
C LEU A 272 -12.04 0.00 -17.06
N HIS A 273 -12.17 -0.36 -18.34
CA HIS A 273 -13.20 0.14 -19.25
C HIS A 273 -13.30 1.68 -19.29
N ARG A 274 -12.15 2.36 -19.24
CA ARG A 274 -12.07 3.83 -19.24
C ARG A 274 -11.29 4.38 -20.42
N SER A 275 -11.57 5.64 -20.77
CA SER A 275 -10.78 6.40 -21.74
C SER A 275 -9.74 7.28 -21.05
N GLU A 276 -8.77 7.77 -21.82
CA GLU A 276 -7.76 8.69 -21.32
C GLU A 276 -8.41 9.95 -20.73
N GLY A 277 -7.95 10.36 -19.55
CA GLY A 277 -8.45 11.56 -18.86
C GLY A 277 -9.79 11.41 -18.15
N GLN A 278 -10.48 10.28 -18.29
CA GLN A 278 -11.78 10.01 -17.64
C GLN A 278 -11.62 9.21 -16.34
N PHE A 279 -12.57 9.26 -15.42
CA PHE A 279 -12.57 8.34 -14.28
C PHE A 279 -12.81 6.88 -14.72
N THR A 280 -12.44 5.93 -13.84
CA THR A 280 -12.86 4.54 -14.03
C THR A 280 -14.37 4.45 -13.76
N PRO A 281 -15.18 3.99 -14.73
CA PRO A 281 -16.62 3.85 -14.51
C PRO A 281 -16.91 2.82 -13.42
N GLY A 282 -17.93 3.14 -12.63
CA GLY A 282 -18.52 2.27 -11.61
C GLY A 282 -19.99 2.64 -11.43
N ALA A 283 -20.70 1.92 -10.56
CA ALA A 283 -22.13 2.10 -10.32
C ALA A 283 -22.50 3.52 -9.86
N TRP A 284 -21.54 4.24 -9.26
CA TRP A 284 -21.69 5.62 -8.80
C TRP A 284 -21.73 6.66 -9.94
N CYS A 285 -21.44 6.26 -11.19
CA CYS A 285 -21.44 7.12 -12.36
C CYS A 285 -22.83 7.09 -13.04
N ASP A 286 -23.53 8.23 -13.04
CA ASP A 286 -24.93 8.35 -13.54
C ASP A 286 -25.03 8.93 -14.96
N GLY A 287 -23.92 9.42 -15.51
CA GLY A 287 -23.89 10.06 -16.81
C GLY A 287 -23.97 9.10 -18.00
N SER A 288 -24.33 9.63 -19.16
CA SER A 288 -24.28 8.88 -20.43
C SER A 288 -22.87 8.93 -21.03
N SER A 289 -22.40 7.80 -21.55
CA SER A 289 -21.19 7.72 -22.36
C SER A 289 -21.40 8.16 -23.82
N GLU A 290 -22.59 8.64 -24.17
CA GLU A 290 -22.90 9.15 -25.52
C GLU A 290 -21.95 10.29 -25.91
N GLY A 291 -21.47 10.25 -27.16
CA GLY A 291 -20.54 11.26 -27.68
C GLY A 291 -19.14 11.26 -27.01
N GLY A 292 -18.80 10.24 -26.21
CA GLY A 292 -17.51 10.16 -25.53
C GLY A 292 -17.41 11.01 -24.26
N ALA A 293 -18.54 11.45 -23.70
CA ALA A 293 -18.58 12.11 -22.40
C ALA A 293 -18.13 11.16 -21.28
N ASP A 294 -17.56 11.72 -20.20
CA ASP A 294 -17.23 10.94 -19.01
C ASP A 294 -18.50 10.73 -18.16
N PRO A 295 -19.00 9.49 -18.03
CA PRO A 295 -20.22 9.20 -17.30
C PRO A 295 -20.10 9.52 -15.79
N CYS A 296 -18.89 9.58 -15.27
CA CYS A 296 -18.62 9.81 -13.86
C CYS A 296 -18.62 11.29 -13.46
N LEU A 297 -18.92 12.20 -14.38
CA LEU A 297 -19.16 13.61 -14.06
C LEU A 297 -20.51 13.85 -13.38
N SER A 298 -21.44 12.89 -13.47
CA SER A 298 -22.69 12.86 -12.69
C SER A 298 -22.65 11.73 -11.67
N ARG A 299 -23.22 11.96 -10.48
CA ARG A 299 -23.15 11.05 -9.33
C ARG A 299 -24.50 10.40 -9.04
N SER A 300 -24.49 9.08 -8.82
CA SER A 300 -25.60 8.29 -8.29
C SER A 300 -25.29 7.78 -6.86
N GLU A 301 -25.98 6.71 -6.44
CA GLU A 301 -25.80 6.08 -5.13
C GLU A 301 -24.41 5.42 -5.00
N GLU A 302 -23.59 5.95 -4.10
CA GLU A 302 -22.18 5.52 -3.94
C GLU A 302 -22.05 4.14 -3.27
N SER A 303 -23.10 3.66 -2.62
CA SER A 303 -23.12 2.40 -1.85
C SER A 303 -23.41 1.16 -2.70
N VAL A 304 -23.76 1.33 -3.97
CA VAL A 304 -23.96 0.26 -4.94
C VAL A 304 -22.63 0.01 -5.66
N PHE A 305 -22.33 -1.25 -5.95
CA PHE A 305 -21.14 -1.64 -6.71
C PHE A 305 -21.55 -2.55 -7.85
N GLU A 306 -20.97 -2.35 -9.02
CA GLU A 306 -21.11 -3.20 -10.20
C GLU A 306 -19.84 -4.04 -10.39
N PRO A 307 -19.75 -5.22 -9.73
CA PRO A 307 -18.58 -6.07 -9.86
C PRO A 307 -18.50 -6.68 -11.26
N GLY A 308 -17.32 -6.63 -11.86
CA GLY A 308 -17.00 -7.29 -13.12
C GLY A 308 -16.09 -8.51 -12.93
N SER A 309 -15.36 -8.83 -13.99
CA SER A 309 -14.41 -9.95 -13.99
C SER A 309 -13.23 -9.75 -13.02
N GLY A 310 -12.91 -8.50 -12.65
CA GLY A 310 -11.86 -8.20 -11.69
C GLY A 310 -12.19 -8.71 -10.30
N ALA A 311 -13.45 -8.57 -9.86
CA ALA A 311 -13.93 -9.10 -8.60
C ALA A 311 -13.77 -10.63 -8.50
N GLU A 312 -14.02 -11.36 -9.59
CA GLU A 312 -13.84 -12.82 -9.62
C GLU A 312 -12.38 -13.22 -9.43
N ARG A 313 -11.46 -12.54 -10.13
CA ARG A 313 -10.02 -12.78 -10.00
C ARG A 313 -9.52 -12.46 -8.60
N LEU A 314 -9.97 -11.34 -8.03
CA LEU A 314 -9.62 -10.93 -6.68
C LEU A 314 -10.17 -11.91 -5.64
N ARG A 315 -11.43 -12.37 -5.76
CA ARG A 315 -11.99 -13.42 -4.90
C ARG A 315 -11.14 -14.69 -4.91
N GLY A 316 -10.67 -15.10 -6.10
CA GLY A 316 -9.77 -16.23 -6.25
C GLY A 316 -8.46 -16.05 -5.48
N LEU A 317 -7.84 -14.87 -5.60
CA LEU A 317 -6.63 -14.52 -4.85
C LEU A 317 -6.89 -14.49 -3.34
N ILE A 318 -7.95 -13.82 -2.89
CA ILE A 318 -8.29 -13.70 -1.47
C ILE A 318 -8.56 -15.07 -0.84
N LYS A 319 -9.33 -15.95 -1.51
CA LYS A 319 -9.54 -17.33 -1.07
C LYS A 319 -8.23 -18.09 -0.91
N LYS A 320 -7.27 -17.90 -1.83
CA LYS A 320 -5.95 -18.51 -1.77
C LYS A 320 -5.14 -18.00 -0.58
N VAL A 321 -5.01 -16.69 -0.41
CA VAL A 321 -4.13 -16.10 0.63
C VAL A 321 -4.71 -16.22 2.04
N LEU A 322 -6.01 -16.42 2.17
CA LEU A 322 -6.67 -16.71 3.45
C LEU A 322 -6.74 -18.21 3.77
N SER A 323 -6.31 -19.09 2.86
CA SER A 323 -6.25 -20.53 3.12
C SER A 323 -5.25 -20.87 4.23
N TRP A 324 -5.51 -21.96 4.96
CA TRP A 324 -4.61 -22.45 6.01
C TRP A 324 -3.18 -22.68 5.49
N ASP A 325 -3.06 -23.36 4.35
CA ASP A 325 -1.76 -23.72 3.76
C ASP A 325 -0.91 -22.47 3.45
N TYR A 326 -1.56 -21.39 3.01
CA TYR A 326 -0.87 -20.13 2.74
C TYR A 326 -0.47 -19.39 4.02
N ARG A 327 -1.30 -19.44 5.06
CA ARG A 327 -1.06 -18.75 6.33
C ARG A 327 -0.13 -19.52 7.26
N ASN A 328 0.10 -20.81 7.02
CA ASN A 328 1.00 -21.64 7.80
C ASN A 328 2.44 -21.08 7.77
N GLY A 329 3.12 -21.05 8.92
CA GLY A 329 4.48 -20.50 9.04
C GLY A 329 4.58 -18.96 8.99
N SER A 330 3.48 -18.24 8.77
CA SER A 330 3.43 -16.78 8.98
C SER A 330 3.48 -16.45 10.48
N CYS A 331 3.72 -15.18 10.82
CA CYS A 331 3.62 -14.74 12.22
C CYS A 331 2.17 -14.77 12.75
N SER A 332 1.20 -15.06 11.86
CA SER A 332 -0.23 -15.23 12.14
C SER A 332 -0.68 -16.67 12.39
N SER A 333 0.24 -17.64 12.54
CA SER A 333 -0.03 -19.08 12.76
C SER A 333 -0.76 -19.43 14.09
N LEU A 334 -1.43 -18.46 14.70
CA LEU A 334 -2.30 -18.60 15.86
C LEU A 334 -3.77 -18.59 15.40
N ALA A 335 -4.55 -19.60 15.80
CA ALA A 335 -6.00 -19.61 15.70
C ALA A 335 -6.62 -19.05 17.00
N TYR A 336 -7.73 -18.31 16.88
CA TYR A 336 -8.48 -17.80 18.02
C TYR A 336 -9.60 -18.77 18.39
N ASP A 337 -9.56 -19.33 19.59
CA ASP A 337 -10.62 -20.19 20.10
C ASP A 337 -11.74 -19.32 20.71
N GLN A 338 -12.86 -19.18 19.98
CA GLN A 338 -14.01 -18.39 20.44
C GLN A 338 -14.59 -18.90 21.77
N THR A 339 -14.43 -20.19 22.09
CA THR A 339 -14.95 -20.78 23.33
C THR A 339 -14.09 -20.46 24.55
N LYS A 340 -12.78 -20.23 24.33
CA LYS A 340 -11.81 -19.91 25.39
C LYS A 340 -11.40 -18.44 25.43
N ARG A 341 -11.80 -17.67 24.40
CA ARG A 341 -11.37 -16.29 24.16
C ARG A 341 -9.85 -16.13 24.21
N ASP A 342 -9.12 -17.14 23.74
CA ASP A 342 -7.67 -17.20 23.81
C ASP A 342 -7.06 -17.69 22.48
N TRP A 343 -5.78 -17.40 22.26
CA TRP A 343 -5.02 -17.74 21.06
C TRP A 343 -4.26 -19.06 21.23
N TYR A 344 -4.33 -19.96 20.24
CA TYR A 344 -3.58 -21.22 20.25
C TYR A 344 -2.90 -21.49 18.91
N ILE A 345 -1.79 -22.24 18.93
CA ILE A 345 -1.15 -22.75 17.70
C ILE A 345 -1.86 -24.06 17.33
N PRO A 346 -2.52 -24.17 16.17
CA PRO A 346 -3.14 -25.41 15.75
C PRO A 346 -2.07 -26.50 15.61
N LYS A 347 -2.25 -27.64 16.31
CA LYS A 347 -1.40 -28.81 16.08
C LYS A 347 -1.59 -29.27 14.64
N SER A 348 -0.49 -29.40 13.89
CA SER A 348 -0.47 -29.95 12.53
C SER A 348 -1.17 -31.31 12.53
N ARG A 349 -2.20 -31.47 11.69
CA ARG A 349 -2.72 -32.82 11.39
C ARG A 349 -1.60 -33.56 10.64
N GLY A 350 -1.08 -34.60 11.28
CA GLY A 350 -0.14 -35.54 10.67
C GLY A 350 -0.81 -36.40 9.60
#